data_AF-A0A368GLJ9-F1
#
_entry.id   AF-A0A368GLJ9-F1
#
_cell.length_a   1.000
_cell.length_b   1.000
_cell.length_c   1.000
_cell.angle_alpha   90.00
_cell.angle_beta   90.00
_cell.angle_gamma   90.00
#
_symmetry.space_group_name_H-M   'P 1'
#
loop_
_entity.id
_entity.type
_entity.pdbx_description
1 polymer ?
#
loop_
_entity_poly.entity_id
_entity_poly.type
_entity_poly.pdbx_seq_one_letter_code
_entity_poly.pdbx_strand_id
1 'polypeptide(L)' 'MCSLPAKNSFDMFVTKYNHRDGKLTMKMTDDVVCVQFSTNQLQDVKRLEKLSASLMRAMVSHS' A
#
# COMPACT_ATOMS: atom_id res chain seq x y z
N MET A 1 -13.39 25.92 7.85
CA MET A 1 -12.61 25.25 6.80
C MET A 1 -11.49 24.49 7.49
N CYS A 2 -11.65 23.18 7.68
CA CYS A 2 -10.61 22.37 8.33
C CYS A 2 -9.61 21.92 7.27
N SER A 3 -8.47 22.61 7.20
CA SER A 3 -7.29 22.16 6.48
C SER A 3 -6.67 21.00 7.26
N LEU A 4 -6.98 19.77 6.84
CA LEU A 4 -6.22 18.59 7.25
C LEU A 4 -4.79 18.71 6.67
N PRO A 5 -3.73 18.61 7.48
CA PRO A 5 -2.38 18.54 6.94
C PRO A 5 -2.24 17.21 6.19
N ALA A 6 -1.93 17.28 4.90
CA ALA A 6 -1.48 16.16 4.11
C ALA A 6 -0.13 15.66 4.66
N LYS A 7 -0.16 14.87 5.74
CA LYS A 7 1.00 14.14 6.23
C LYS A 7 1.12 12.88 5.37
N ASN A 8 1.85 13.00 4.25
CA ASN A 8 2.08 11.92 3.29
C ASN A 8 3.27 11.01 3.68
N SER A 9 3.59 10.92 4.98
CA SER A 9 4.73 10.16 5.49
C SER A 9 4.25 8.78 5.96
N PHE A 10 3.86 7.93 5.02
CA PHE A 10 3.78 6.50 5.32
C PHE A 10 5.20 5.96 5.37
N ASP A 11 5.71 5.71 6.57
CA ASP A 11 7.12 5.35 6.77
C ASP A 11 7.44 3.91 6.40
N MET A 12 6.44 3.01 6.49
CA MET A 12 6.64 1.61 6.14
C MET A 12 5.54 1.08 5.22
N PHE A 13 5.99 0.57 4.08
CA PHE A 13 5.18 -0.12 3.08
C PHE A 13 5.61 -1.58 2.94
N VAL A 14 4.70 -2.53 3.16
CA VAL A 14 4.98 -3.98 3.10
C VAL A 14 3.96 -4.67 2.20
N THR A 15 4.45 -5.47 1.25
CA THR A 15 3.62 -6.34 0.40
C THR A 15 4.08 -7.79 0.54
N LYS A 16 3.13 -8.70 0.82
CA LYS A 16 3.36 -10.14 0.91
C LYS A 16 2.43 -10.88 -0.05
N TYR A 17 3.01 -11.67 -0.95
CA TYR A 17 2.30 -12.57 -1.84
C TYR A 17 2.51 -14.02 -1.41
N ASN A 18 1.41 -14.75 -1.20
CA ASN A 18 1.42 -16.18 -0.94
C ASN A 18 0.81 -16.91 -2.13
N HIS A 19 1.66 -17.57 -2.92
CA HIS A 19 1.25 -18.24 -4.14
C HIS A 19 0.33 -19.44 -3.88
N ARG A 20 0.56 -20.19 -2.79
CA ARG A 20 -0.22 -21.40 -2.46
C ARG A 20 -1.70 -21.10 -2.23
N ASP A 21 -1.97 -19.97 -1.59
CA ASP A 21 -3.33 -19.52 -1.27
C ASP A 21 -3.85 -18.46 -2.26
N GLY A 22 -3.05 -18.08 -3.28
CA GLY A 22 -3.38 -16.99 -4.21
C GLY A 22 -3.63 -15.65 -3.53
N LYS A 23 -3.12 -15.46 -2.31
CA LYS A 23 -3.48 -14.34 -1.44
C LYS A 23 -2.39 -13.28 -1.42
N LEU A 24 -2.79 -12.04 -1.62
CA LEU A 24 -1.93 -10.87 -1.51
C LEU A 24 -2.33 -10.06 -0.27
N THR A 25 -1.34 -9.67 0.53
CA THR A 25 -1.51 -8.82 1.71
C THR A 25 -0.62 -7.60 1.59
N MET A 26 -1.19 -6.41 1.74
CA MET A 26 -0.51 -5.12 1.66
C MET A 26 -0.74 -4.39 2.98
N LYS A 27 0.33 -3.87 3.57
CA LYS A 27 0.29 -3.10 4.82
C LYS A 27 1.02 -1.78 4.61
N MET A 28 0.40 -0.72 5.07
CA MET A 28 0.96 0.63 5.05
C MET A 28 0.76 1.22 6.43
N THR A 29 1.82 1.80 6.99
CA THR A 29 1.76 2.35 8.35
C THR A 29 2.57 3.61 8.48
N ASP A 30 2.04 4.51 9.30
CA ASP A 30 2.52 5.86 9.59
C ASP A 30 2.62 6.04 11.11
N ASP A 31 3.34 5.13 11.81
CA ASP A 31 3.61 5.02 13.27
C ASP A 31 2.41 5.11 14.26
N VAL A 32 1.27 5.62 13.80
CA VAL A 32 0.05 5.95 14.52
C VAL A 32 -1.11 5.15 13.93
N VAL A 33 -1.15 5.00 12.61
CA VAL A 33 -2.18 4.22 11.90
C VAL A 33 -1.52 3.08 11.11
N CYS A 34 -2.22 1.94 11.05
CA CYS A 34 -1.84 0.82 10.21
C CYS A 34 -3.04 0.42 9.35
N VAL A 35 -2.89 0.58 8.04
CA VAL A 35 -3.87 0.13 7.05
C VAL A 35 -3.40 -1.20 6.48
N GLN A 36 -4.24 -2.24 6.62
CA GLN A 36 -3.99 -3.56 6.06
C GLN A 36 -5.08 -3.93 5.07
N PHE A 37 -4.67 -4.36 3.89
CA PHE A 37 -5.55 -4.85 2.85
C PHE A 37 -5.13 -6.27 2.45
N SER A 38 -6.09 -7.19 2.37
CA SER A 38 -5.82 -8.55 1.92
C SER A 38 -6.89 -9.04 0.95
N THR A 39 -6.47 -9.55 -0.19
CA THR A 39 -7.35 -10.08 -1.24
C THR A 39 -6.81 -11.41 -1.78
N ASN A 40 -7.71 -12.28 -2.21
CA ASN A 40 -7.43 -13.54 -2.92
C ASN A 40 -7.94 -13.51 -4.37
N GLN A 41 -8.51 -12.37 -4.81
CA GLN A 41 -9.04 -12.22 -6.15
C GLN A 41 -7.90 -11.90 -7.11
N LEU A 42 -7.65 -12.79 -8.07
CA LEU A 42 -6.53 -12.69 -9.03
C LEU A 42 -6.50 -11.36 -9.81
N GLN A 43 -7.68 -10.79 -10.08
CA GLN A 43 -7.84 -9.51 -10.77
C GLN A 43 -7.32 -8.35 -9.92
N ASP A 44 -7.59 -8.39 -8.62
CA ASP A 44 -7.16 -7.37 -7.66
C ASP A 44 -5.67 -7.49 -7.37
N VAL A 45 -5.11 -8.71 -7.38
CA VAL A 45 -3.66 -8.93 -7.26
C VAL A 45 -2.90 -8.13 -8.32
N LYS A 46 -3.28 -8.26 -9.60
CA LYS A 46 -2.66 -7.48 -10.70
C LYS A 46 -2.83 -5.97 -10.55
N ARG A 47 -3.97 -5.52 -10.02
CA ARG A 47 -4.23 -4.09 -9.76
C ARG A 47 -3.36 -3.58 -8.62
N LEU A 48 -3.19 -4.38 -7.57
CA LEU A 48 -2.37 -4.04 -6.41
C LEU A 48 -0.89 -3.98 -6.75
N GLU A 49 -0.39 -4.85 -7.65
CA GLU A 49 0.98 -4.77 -8.15
C GLU A 49 1.24 -3.47 -8.93
N LYS A 50 0.28 -3.03 -9.75
CA LYS A 50 0.38 -1.73 -10.43
C LYS A 50 0.33 -0.57 -9.44
N LEU A 51 -0.52 -0.69 -8.42
CA LEU A 51 -0.65 0.29 -7.36
C LEU A 51 0.64 0.42 -6.55
N SER A 52 1.24 -0.70 -6.10
CA SER A 52 2.48 -0.69 -5.33
C SER A 52 3.62 -0.05 -6.12
N ALA A 53 3.75 -0.35 -7.42
CA ALA A 53 4.72 0.30 -8.30
C ALA A 53 4.47 1.82 -8.45
N SER A 54 3.21 2.24 -8.47
CA SER A 54 2.87 3.66 -8.53
C SER A 54 3.11 4.38 -7.20
N LEU A 55 2.86 3.71 -6.07
CA LEU A 55 3.15 4.23 -4.74
C LEU A 55 4.66 4.40 -4.53
N MET A 56 5.48 3.45 -4.96
CA MET A 56 6.95 3.59 -4.93
C MET A 56 7.42 4.84 -5.68
N ARG A 57 6.88 5.10 -6.87
CA ARG A 57 7.21 6.32 -7.63
C ARG A 57 6.74 7.59 -6.92
N ALA A 58 5.53 7.58 -6.37
CA ALA A 58 4.99 8.72 -5.63
C ALA A 58 5.83 9.05 -4.39
N MET A 59 6.26 8.03 -3.64
CA MET A 59 7.14 8.18 -2.48
C MET A 59 8.50 8.78 -2.86
N VAL A 60 9.06 8.42 -4.01
CA VAL A 60 10.35 8.97 -4.49
C VAL A 60 10.21 10.37 -5.08
N SER A 61 9.12 10.68 -5.80
CA SER A 61 8.90 11.98 -6.44
C SER A 61 8.70 13.15 -5.47
N HIS A 62 8.41 12.85 -4.20
CA HIS A 62 8.27 13.82 -3.12
C HIS A 62 9.56 13.88 -2.26
N SER A 63 10.72 13.85 -2.92
CA SER A 63 12.06 14.03 -2.32
C SER A 63 12.69 15.34 -2.78
#